data_AF-A0A392NQ16-F1
#
_entry.id   AF-A0A392NQ16-F1
#
_cell.length_a   1.000
_cell.length_b   1.000
_cell.length_c   1.000
_cell.angle_alpha   90.00
_cell.angle_beta   90.00
_cell.angle_gamma   90.00
#
_symmetry.space_group_name_H-M   'P 1'
#
loop_
_entity.id
_entity.type
_entity.pdbx_description
1 polymer ?
#
loop_
_entity_poly.entity_id
_entity_poly.type
_entity_poly.pdbx_seq_one_letter_code
_entity_poly.pdbx_strand_id
1 'polypeptide(L)'
;MAHIANGRDTGNCVSLLRVNSANSSQSNMLILQESLTDSTGSFVIYAPVDIVAMNVVLNGGDPDYVALLPSGFAILPDGNAIGNGENGGQVAGGGGGGGGGSLLTVAFQILVDSVPTAKLSLGSVATVNSLIACTVERIKASLSGEGAA
;
A
#
# COMPACT_ATOMS: atom_id res chain seq x y z
N MET A 1 -11.42 7.15 13.16
CA MET A 1 -10.75 7.26 11.87
C MET A 1 -11.08 8.63 11.32
N ALA A 2 -10.08 9.50 11.13
CA ALA A 2 -10.26 10.77 10.44
C ALA A 2 -9.87 10.56 8.99
N HIS A 3 -10.67 11.03 8.03
CA HIS A 3 -10.33 10.97 6.62
C HIS A 3 -10.68 12.30 5.93
N ILE A 4 -9.95 12.61 4.87
CA ILE A 4 -10.14 13.76 4.00
C ILE A 4 -10.35 13.18 2.59
N ALA A 5 -11.46 13.51 1.95
CA ALA A 5 -11.69 13.10 0.56
C ALA A 5 -10.62 13.72 -0.34
N ASN A 6 -10.03 12.93 -1.24
CA ASN A 6 -9.06 13.40 -2.22
C ASN A 6 -9.66 13.34 -3.63
N GLY A 7 -9.79 14.48 -4.31
CA GLY A 7 -10.21 14.53 -5.71
C GLY A 7 -11.72 14.38 -5.93
N ARG A 8 -12.07 13.81 -7.10
CA ARG A 8 -13.44 13.81 -7.65
C ARG A 8 -14.27 12.58 -7.27
N ASP A 9 -13.61 11.44 -7.04
CA ASP A 9 -14.26 10.17 -6.73
C ASP A 9 -14.42 10.00 -5.22
N THR A 10 -15.65 9.68 -4.78
CA THR A 10 -16.01 9.60 -3.36
C THR A 10 -15.30 8.49 -2.58
N GLY A 11 -14.66 7.53 -3.27
CA GLY A 11 -13.87 6.47 -2.65
C GLY A 11 -12.42 6.87 -2.32
N ASN A 12 -11.93 7.96 -2.92
CA ASN A 12 -10.55 8.38 -2.76
C ASN A 12 -10.41 9.21 -1.48
N CYS A 13 -9.51 8.80 -0.59
CA CYS A 13 -9.34 9.49 0.68
C CYS A 13 -7.94 9.34 1.25
N VAL A 14 -7.55 10.34 2.04
CA VAL A 14 -6.42 10.29 2.94
C VAL A 14 -6.96 10.08 4.35
N SER A 15 -6.56 8.99 4.99
CA SER A 15 -6.98 8.56 6.31
C SER A 15 -5.83 8.61 7.31
N LEU A 16 -6.13 9.05 8.53
CA LEU A 16 -5.25 8.91 9.69
C LEU A 16 -5.76 7.76 10.56
N LEU A 17 -4.97 6.69 10.62
CA LEU A 17 -5.24 5.50 11.42
C LEU A 17 -4.36 5.51 12.66
N ARG A 18 -4.96 5.24 13.82
CA ARG A 18 -4.21 5.04 15.06
C ARG A 18 -4.20 3.54 15.37
N VAL A 19 -3.01 2.97 15.51
CA VAL A 19 -2.86 1.57 15.92
C VAL A 19 -3.08 1.49 17.43
N ASN A 20 -4.23 0.98 17.86
CA ASN A 20 -4.54 0.82 19.28
C ASN A 20 -4.07 -0.58 19.73
N SER A 21 -2.82 -0.68 20.18
CA SER A 21 -2.30 -1.91 20.79
C SER A 21 -2.58 -1.95 22.29
N ALA A 22 -2.90 -3.11 22.84
CA ALA A 22 -3.10 -3.29 24.29
C ALA A 22 -1.84 -2.97 25.12
N ASN A 23 -0.68 -2.89 24.46
CA ASN A 23 0.57 -2.39 25.03
C ASN A 23 0.71 -0.89 24.73
N SER A 24 0.53 -0.06 25.75
CA SER A 24 0.55 1.42 25.70
C SER A 24 1.87 2.04 25.24
N SER A 25 2.94 1.27 25.10
CA SER A 25 4.26 1.77 24.67
C SER A 25 4.40 1.90 23.14
N GLN A 26 3.49 1.31 22.35
CA GLN A 26 3.50 1.42 20.88
C GLN A 26 2.44 2.38 20.31
N SER A 27 1.68 3.07 21.17
CA SER A 27 0.58 3.97 20.76
C SER A 27 1.04 5.32 20.18
N ASN A 28 2.34 5.52 19.98
CA ASN A 28 2.90 6.80 19.56
C ASN A 28 3.01 6.97 18.03
N MET A 29 2.60 5.97 17.25
CA MET A 29 2.56 6.09 15.80
C MET A 29 1.13 6.23 15.27
N LEU A 30 0.98 7.07 14.25
CA LEU A 30 -0.16 7.10 13.34
C LEU A 30 0.25 6.50 12.01
N ILE A 31 -0.70 5.98 11.26
CA ILE A 31 -0.52 5.64 9.85
C ILE A 31 -1.28 6.68 9.04
N LEU A 32 -0.56 7.41 8.21
CA LEU A 32 -1.14 8.24 7.16
C LEU A 32 -1.32 7.35 5.94
N GLN A 33 -2.55 7.09 5.55
CA GLN A 33 -2.88 6.21 4.42
C GLN A 33 -3.66 6.98 3.37
N GLU A 34 -3.18 6.96 2.14
CA GLU A 34 -3.93 7.37 0.97
C GLU A 34 -4.47 6.12 0.25
N SER A 35 -5.74 6.19 -0.16
CA SER A 35 -6.37 5.19 -1.02
C SER A 35 -6.98 5.89 -2.20
N LEU A 36 -6.62 5.44 -3.40
CA LEU A 36 -7.02 6.05 -4.66
C LEU A 36 -7.38 4.98 -5.67
N THR A 37 -8.50 5.15 -6.35
CA THR A 37 -8.93 4.34 -7.48
C THR A 37 -9.31 5.30 -8.62
N ASP A 38 -8.83 5.00 -9.82
CA ASP A 38 -9.22 5.66 -11.06
C ASP A 38 -9.35 4.65 -12.21
N SER A 39 -9.52 5.12 -13.44
CA SER A 39 -9.67 4.27 -14.63
C SER A 39 -8.42 3.44 -14.98
N THR A 40 -7.27 3.76 -14.41
CA THR A 40 -5.99 3.10 -14.68
C THR A 40 -5.64 2.04 -13.63
N GLY A 41 -6.12 2.20 -12.39
CA GLY A 41 -5.84 1.25 -11.32
C GLY A 41 -6.31 1.71 -9.95
N SER A 42 -5.93 0.93 -8.95
CA SER A 42 -6.17 1.22 -7.53
C SER A 42 -4.88 1.16 -6.74
N PHE A 43 -4.74 2.04 -5.76
CA PHE A 43 -3.53 2.22 -4.97
C PHE A 43 -3.90 2.34 -3.50
N VAL A 44 -3.09 1.74 -2.65
CA VAL A 44 -3.07 2.01 -1.21
C VAL A 44 -1.64 2.33 -0.84
N ILE A 45 -1.38 3.58 -0.49
CA ILE A 45 -0.06 4.08 -0.08
C ILE A 45 -0.19 4.54 1.36
N TYR A 46 0.76 4.16 2.21
CA TYR A 46 0.74 4.54 3.61
C TYR A 46 2.14 4.84 4.13
N ALA A 47 2.22 5.69 5.14
CA ALA A 47 3.44 5.98 5.86
C ALA A 47 3.16 5.98 7.37
N PRO A 48 3.96 5.27 8.19
CA PRO A 48 3.94 5.47 9.63
C PRO A 48 4.51 6.85 9.97
N VAL A 49 3.91 7.50 10.97
CA VAL A 49 4.25 8.86 11.41
C VAL A 49 4.31 8.87 12.93
N ASP A 50 5.41 9.35 13.49
CA ASP A 50 5.55 9.56 14.92
C ASP A 50 4.74 10.80 15.37
N ILE A 51 3.85 10.61 16.35
CA ILE A 51 2.97 11.67 16.85
C ILE A 51 3.77 12.80 17.52
N VAL A 52 4.84 12.46 18.25
CA VAL A 52 5.66 13.44 18.97
C VAL A 52 6.41 14.30 17.97
N ALA A 53 7.05 13.69 16.98
CA ALA A 53 7.73 14.41 15.91
C ALA A 53 6.74 15.31 15.14
N MET A 54 5.56 14.79 14.79
CA MET A 54 4.53 15.58 14.11
C MET A 54 4.05 16.76 14.96
N ASN A 55 3.91 16.59 16.28
CA ASN A 55 3.52 17.68 17.16
C ASN A 55 4.59 18.78 17.22
N VAL A 56 5.89 18.44 17.16
CA VAL A 56 6.96 19.45 17.07
C VAL A 56 6.80 20.29 15.81
N VAL A 57 6.57 19.63 14.66
CA VAL A 57 6.36 20.32 13.37
C VAL A 57 5.12 21.20 13.39
N LEU A 58 4.00 20.70 13.93
CA LEU A 58 2.75 21.48 14.04
C LEU A 58 2.89 22.71 14.95
N ASN A 59 3.85 22.72 15.87
CA ASN A 59 4.17 23.88 16.71
C ASN A 59 5.24 24.80 16.10
N GLY A 60 5.58 24.64 14.82
CA GLY A 60 6.54 25.48 14.10
C GLY A 60 7.99 25.01 14.16
N GLY A 61 8.23 23.76 14.56
CA GLY A 61 9.55 23.13 14.51
C GLY A 61 9.97 22.72 13.09
N ASP A 62 11.14 22.10 13.00
CA ASP A 62 11.73 21.65 11.73
C ASP A 62 11.01 20.41 11.17
N PRO A 63 10.47 20.44 9.93
CA PRO A 63 9.80 19.29 9.30
C PRO A 63 10.73 18.09 9.07
N ASP A 64 12.05 18.27 9.01
CA ASP A 64 13.01 17.19 8.77
C ASP A 64 13.06 16.19 9.94
N TYR A 65 12.49 16.53 11.10
CA TYR A 65 12.33 15.62 12.23
C TYR A 65 11.32 14.48 11.99
N VAL A 66 10.43 14.62 11.00
CA VAL A 66 9.42 13.60 10.70
C VAL A 66 9.90 12.72 9.55
N ALA A 67 10.37 11.52 9.89
CA ALA A 67 10.66 10.50 8.90
C ALA A 67 9.35 9.94 8.29
N LEU A 68 9.09 10.25 7.02
CA LEU A 68 8.04 9.62 6.23
C LEU A 68 8.66 8.53 5.36
N LEU A 69 8.22 7.29 5.57
CA LEU A 69 8.66 6.13 4.81
C LEU A 69 7.46 5.48 4.09
N PRO A 70 7.03 6.06 2.94
CA PRO A 70 5.93 5.52 2.15
C PRO A 70 6.14 4.06 1.75
N SER A 71 5.12 3.25 1.97
CA SER A 71 5.01 1.87 1.52
C SER A 71 3.60 1.62 1.02
N GLY A 72 3.39 0.59 0.22
CA GLY A 72 2.06 0.34 -0.31
C GLY A 72 2.04 -0.57 -1.52
N PHE A 73 0.92 -0.54 -2.22
CA PHE A 73 0.74 -1.35 -3.42
C PHE A 73 -0.19 -0.69 -4.44
N ALA A 74 -0.01 -1.10 -5.69
CA ALA A 74 -0.84 -0.77 -6.83
C ALA A 74 -1.45 -2.05 -7.42
N ILE A 75 -2.72 -1.99 -7.77
CA ILE A 75 -3.49 -3.04 -8.45
C ILE A 75 -3.91 -2.46 -9.80
N LEU A 76 -3.38 -3.04 -10.87
CA LEU A 76 -3.71 -2.66 -12.24
C LEU A 76 -4.39 -3.82 -12.96
N PRO A 77 -5.29 -3.56 -13.93
CA PRO A 77 -5.78 -4.61 -14.80
C PRO A 77 -4.61 -5.25 -15.56
N ASP A 78 -4.65 -6.57 -15.75
CA ASP A 78 -3.60 -7.29 -16.50
C ASP A 78 -3.66 -7.07 -18.03
N GLY A 79 -4.58 -6.23 -18.50
CA GLY A 79 -4.75 -5.87 -19.90
C GLY A 79 -5.56 -6.89 -20.72
N ASN A 80 -6.00 -8.00 -20.12
CA ASN A 80 -6.68 -9.08 -20.84
C ASN A 80 -8.21 -8.90 -20.93
N ALA A 81 -8.75 -7.76 -20.46
CA ALA A 81 -10.17 -7.43 -20.53
C ALA A 81 -10.66 -6.98 -21.93
N ILE A 82 -10.01 -7.39 -23.02
CA ILE A 82 -10.55 -7.17 -24.38
C ILE A 82 -11.56 -8.28 -24.68
N GLY A 83 -12.75 -8.09 -24.12
CA GLY A 83 -13.94 -8.84 -24.44
C GLY A 83 -15.14 -7.92 -24.53
N ASN A 84 -15.26 -7.15 -25.62
CA ASN A 84 -16.46 -7.10 -26.50
C ASN A 84 -16.59 -5.79 -27.32
N GLY A 85 -16.62 -5.93 -28.66
CA GLY A 85 -17.19 -5.01 -29.66
C GLY A 85 -16.44 -3.69 -29.87
N GLU A 86 -15.99 -3.25 -31.04
CA GLU A 86 -16.55 -3.36 -32.39
C GLU A 86 -15.40 -3.29 -33.43
N ASN A 87 -15.47 -4.14 -34.46
CA ASN A 87 -14.62 -4.22 -35.67
C ASN A 87 -13.29 -5.03 -35.61
N GLY A 88 -13.42 -6.32 -35.95
CA GLY A 88 -12.67 -6.92 -37.06
C GLY A 88 -11.25 -7.43 -36.80
N GLY A 89 -11.13 -8.72 -36.49
CA GLY A 89 -9.85 -9.44 -36.63
C GLY A 89 -9.70 -10.62 -35.68
N GLN A 90 -10.41 -11.73 -35.96
CA GLN A 90 -10.18 -13.00 -35.29
C GLN A 90 -8.79 -13.55 -35.66
N VAL A 91 -7.99 -13.95 -34.67
CA VAL A 91 -7.18 -15.17 -34.80
C VAL A 91 -7.40 -16.01 -33.54
N ALA A 92 -7.93 -17.20 -33.76
CA ALA A 92 -8.50 -18.12 -32.79
C ALA A 92 -7.45 -18.91 -32.01
N GLY A 93 -7.83 -19.35 -30.80
CA GLY A 93 -7.04 -20.30 -30.02
C GLY A 93 -7.66 -20.85 -28.74
N GLY A 94 -8.89 -21.39 -28.78
CA GLY A 94 -9.37 -22.37 -27.79
C GLY A 94 -10.22 -21.82 -26.64
N GLY A 95 -11.37 -22.44 -26.41
CA GLY A 95 -12.43 -21.96 -25.52
C GLY A 95 -12.15 -22.05 -24.02
N GLY A 96 -12.91 -21.26 -23.26
CA GLY A 96 -12.95 -21.24 -21.80
C GLY A 96 -12.95 -19.81 -21.29
N GLY A 97 -13.97 -19.42 -20.51
CA GLY A 97 -14.16 -18.05 -20.01
C GLY A 97 -12.90 -17.45 -19.38
N GLY A 98 -12.22 -16.59 -20.15
CA GLY A 98 -10.96 -15.97 -19.74
C GLY A 98 -11.21 -14.95 -18.64
N GLY A 99 -11.07 -15.37 -17.38
CA GLY A 99 -11.02 -14.47 -16.25
C GLY A 99 -9.85 -13.51 -16.42
N GLY A 100 -10.14 -12.21 -16.54
CA GLY A 100 -9.11 -11.17 -16.44
C GLY A 100 -8.46 -11.22 -15.06
N GLY A 101 -7.14 -11.07 -15.02
CA GLY A 101 -6.35 -11.00 -13.81
C GLY A 101 -6.01 -9.57 -13.41
N SER A 102 -5.05 -9.43 -12.49
CA SER A 102 -4.53 -8.13 -12.07
C SER A 102 -3.03 -8.20 -11.84
N LEU A 103 -2.34 -7.11 -12.16
CA LEU A 103 -0.95 -6.89 -11.82
C LEU A 103 -0.87 -6.19 -10.47
N LEU A 104 -0.29 -6.87 -9.48
CA LEU A 104 -0.01 -6.32 -8.17
C LEU A 104 1.46 -5.86 -8.10
N THR A 105 1.67 -4.57 -7.90
CA THR A 105 3.00 -4.00 -7.61
C THR A 105 3.04 -3.60 -6.14
N VAL A 106 4.02 -4.10 -5.39
CA VAL A 106 4.20 -3.76 -3.97
C VAL A 106 5.54 -3.04 -3.81
N ALA A 107 5.55 -1.96 -3.05
CA ALA A 107 6.74 -1.18 -2.76
C ALA A 107 6.87 -0.90 -1.26
N PHE A 108 8.09 -0.99 -0.76
CA PHE A 108 8.40 -0.66 0.63
C PHE A 108 9.58 0.30 0.69
N GLN A 109 9.43 1.35 1.48
CA GLN A 109 10.54 2.18 1.93
C GLN A 109 10.82 1.86 3.39
N ILE A 110 12.00 1.32 3.68
CA ILE A 110 12.36 0.85 5.03
C ILE A 110 13.73 1.43 5.37
N LEU A 111 13.77 2.19 6.46
CA LEU A 111 15.01 2.72 7.03
C LEU A 111 15.56 1.71 8.04
N VAL A 112 16.65 1.02 7.67
CA VAL A 112 17.31 0.03 8.55
C VAL A 112 18.35 0.71 9.45
N ASP A 113 19.04 1.73 8.92
CA ASP A 113 20.05 2.50 9.64
C ASP A 113 20.05 3.94 9.09
N SER A 114 20.24 4.93 9.96
CA SER A 114 20.35 6.34 9.58
C SER A 114 21.69 6.70 8.95
N VAL A 115 22.73 5.86 9.12
CA VAL A 115 24.05 6.05 8.54
C VAL A 115 24.07 5.43 7.13
N PRO A 116 24.27 6.21 6.06
CA PRO A 116 24.21 5.71 4.68
C PRO A 116 25.22 4.60 4.34
N THR A 117 26.33 4.53 5.09
CA THR A 117 27.38 3.53 4.91
C THR A 117 27.21 2.28 5.77
N ALA A 118 26.15 2.21 6.57
CA ALA A 118 25.85 1.03 7.38
C ALA A 118 25.60 -0.17 6.48
N LYS A 119 26.20 -1.32 6.85
CA LYS A 119 25.99 -2.56 6.11
C LYS A 119 24.66 -3.16 6.53
N LEU A 120 23.87 -3.59 5.55
CA LEU A 120 22.68 -4.38 5.81
C LEU A 120 23.08 -5.70 6.48
N SER A 121 22.42 -6.03 7.59
CA SER A 121 22.61 -7.32 8.24
C SER A 121 21.78 -8.40 7.55
N LEU A 122 22.25 -9.66 7.60
CA LEU A 122 21.47 -10.81 7.15
C LEU A 122 20.10 -10.90 7.86
N GLY A 123 20.02 -10.49 9.13
CA GLY A 123 18.78 -10.44 9.89
C GLY A 123 17.79 -9.40 9.36
N SER A 124 18.28 -8.22 8.95
CA SER A 124 17.46 -7.17 8.33
C SER A 124 16.90 -7.66 6.99
N VAL A 125 17.71 -8.32 6.17
CA VAL A 125 17.27 -8.91 4.89
C VAL A 125 16.20 -9.98 5.11
N ALA A 126 16.39 -10.88 6.07
CA ALA A 126 15.40 -11.91 6.40
C ALA A 126 14.06 -11.32 6.87
N THR A 127 14.10 -10.23 7.64
CA THR A 127 12.92 -9.51 8.11
C THR A 127 12.17 -8.85 6.96
N VAL A 128 12.88 -8.15 6.06
CA VAL A 128 12.29 -7.52 4.87
C VAL A 128 11.67 -8.55 3.94
N ASN A 129 12.33 -9.68 3.71
CA ASN A 129 11.80 -10.77 2.89
C ASN A 129 10.49 -11.32 3.49
N SER A 130 10.48 -11.57 4.80
CA SER A 130 9.27 -12.04 5.51
C SER A 130 8.12 -11.02 5.42
N LEU A 131 8.43 -9.72 5.54
CA LEU A 131 7.44 -8.65 5.41
C LEU A 131 6.80 -8.62 4.01
N ILE A 132 7.62 -8.71 2.96
CA ILE A 132 7.15 -8.73 1.57
C ILE A 132 6.26 -9.96 1.34
N ALA A 133 6.74 -11.15 1.71
CA ALA A 133 6.01 -12.39 1.53
C ALA A 133 4.64 -12.35 2.25
N CYS A 134 4.63 -11.97 3.53
CA CYS A 134 3.40 -11.88 4.31
C CYS A 134 2.43 -10.84 3.74
N THR A 135 2.93 -9.70 3.25
CA THR A 135 2.08 -8.67 2.63
C THR A 135 1.42 -9.19 1.35
N VAL A 136 2.20 -9.82 0.47
CA VAL A 136 1.67 -10.40 -0.78
C VAL A 136 0.63 -11.49 -0.48
N GLU A 137 0.91 -12.37 0.48
CA GLU A 137 -0.03 -13.41 0.91
C GLU A 137 -1.33 -12.82 1.45
N ARG A 138 -1.27 -11.79 2.29
CA ARG A 138 -2.46 -11.12 2.84
C ARG A 138 -3.29 -10.41 1.78
N ILE A 139 -2.65 -9.74 0.83
CA ILE A 139 -3.34 -9.12 -0.30
C ILE A 139 -4.04 -10.18 -1.14
N LYS A 140 -3.34 -11.27 -1.49
CA LYS A 140 -3.91 -12.40 -2.22
C LYS A 140 -5.11 -13.02 -1.48
N ALA A 141 -4.98 -13.28 -0.17
CA ALA A 141 -6.06 -13.84 0.64
C ALA A 141 -7.29 -12.92 0.67
N SER A 142 -7.08 -11.61 0.77
CA SER A 142 -8.16 -10.61 0.75
C SER A 142 -8.88 -10.55 -0.60
N LEU A 143 -8.16 -10.77 -1.71
CA LEU A 143 -8.71 -10.79 -3.07
C LEU A 143 -9.43 -12.11 -3.40
N SER A 144 -8.95 -13.24 -2.87
CA SER A 144 -9.56 -14.56 -3.09
C SER A 144 -10.84 -14.80 -2.27
N GLY A 145 -11.23 -13.87 -1.40
CA GLY A 145 -12.42 -14.00 -0.54
C GLY A 145 -12.28 -15.04 0.58
N GLU A 146 -11.08 -15.57 0.82
CA GLU A 146 -10.83 -16.59 1.86
C GLU A 146 -10.64 -15.97 3.26
N GLY A 147 -10.83 -14.66 3.38
CA GLY A 147 -10.72 -13.89 4.62
C GLY A 147 -12.07 -13.42 5.17
N ALA A 148 -12.98 -14.33 5.50
CA ALA A 148 -14.06 -14.10 6.47
C ALA A 148 -14.77 -15.41 6.85
N ALA A 149 -14.23 -16.12 7.84
CA ALA A 149 -14.98 -16.99 8.74
C ALA A 149 -14.41 -16.82 10.15
#